data_AF-A0A929ZN48-F1
#
_entry.id   AF-A0A929ZN48-F1
#
_cell.length_a   1.000
_cell.length_b   1.000
_cell.length_c   1.000
_cell.angle_alpha   90.00
_cell.angle_beta   90.00
_cell.angle_gamma   90.00
#
_symmetry.space_group_name_H-M   'P 1'
#
loop_
_entity.id
_entity.type
_entity.pdbx_description
1 polymer ?
#
loop_
_entity_poly.entity_id
_entity_poly.type
_entity_poly.pdbx_seq_one_letter_code
_entity_poly.pdbx_strand_id
1 'polypeptide(L)'
;MFFKKNLSQETEEIDTRSGKDAIWMITAILFTFLLGGFVFWKSMNAGIQYLTTLVPLLLVIAFAGTYFYNKAADMRLFAAFTGLAAIGIALQVIIDAQYQVISQFSIIKYFAGLVIAIVLILMYRLIRKALNFNYTTYFLLIVSACLYIALLFFGQDTNGYGTTAWIRIGSISLQLTDFAKITAILFYSSLFSARKTYSNRSILILSSVFFIINFIGSVLIHKLGSFYILYFLHLSMLYI
;
A
#
# COMPACT_ATOMS: atom_id res chain seq x y z
N MET A 1 -35.26 33.57 15.53
CA MET A 1 -35.69 32.78 14.35
C MET A 1 -34.50 32.53 13.43
N PHE A 2 -33.54 31.68 13.82
CA PHE A 2 -32.33 31.40 13.04
C PHE A 2 -31.76 30.06 13.52
N PHE A 3 -32.18 28.93 12.94
CA PHE A 3 -31.47 27.62 13.03
C PHE A 3 -32.18 26.49 12.24
N LYS A 4 -32.92 26.79 11.15
CA LYS A 4 -33.68 25.76 10.42
C LYS A 4 -33.31 25.57 8.94
N LYS A 5 -32.29 26.26 8.41
CA LYS A 5 -32.01 26.26 6.96
C LYS A 5 -30.81 25.39 6.52
N ASN A 6 -29.94 24.94 7.43
CA ASN A 6 -28.75 24.17 7.04
C ASN A 6 -28.91 22.64 7.15
N LEU A 7 -29.84 22.14 7.98
CA LEU A 7 -29.99 20.71 8.20
C LEU A 7 -30.54 19.99 6.95
N SER A 8 -31.47 20.60 6.22
CA SER A 8 -32.08 19.96 5.05
C SER A 8 -31.12 19.86 3.86
N GLN A 9 -30.27 20.87 3.64
CA GLN A 9 -29.28 20.86 2.56
C GLN A 9 -28.12 19.90 2.84
N GLU A 10 -27.61 19.85 4.09
CA GLU A 10 -26.64 18.82 4.47
C GLU A 10 -27.22 17.40 4.35
N THR A 11 -28.48 17.20 4.73
CA THR A 11 -29.12 15.88 4.64
C THR A 11 -29.34 15.46 3.17
N GLU A 12 -29.76 16.38 2.28
CA GLU A 12 -29.87 16.12 0.84
C GLU A 12 -28.52 15.88 0.15
N GLU A 13 -27.47 16.63 0.50
CA GLU A 13 -26.11 16.40 -0.04
C GLU A 13 -25.52 15.05 0.42
N ILE A 14 -25.77 14.67 1.69
CA ILE A 14 -25.32 13.38 2.23
C ILE A 14 -26.06 12.23 1.55
N ASP A 15 -27.38 12.32 1.35
CA ASP A 15 -28.17 11.27 0.69
C ASP A 15 -27.84 11.12 -0.80
N THR A 16 -27.63 12.24 -1.52
CA THR A 16 -27.25 12.19 -2.94
C THR A 16 -25.82 11.69 -3.16
N ARG A 17 -24.90 11.95 -2.21
CA ARG A 17 -23.55 11.40 -2.20
C ARG A 17 -23.54 9.90 -1.88
N SER A 18 -24.32 9.49 -0.87
CA SER A 18 -24.52 8.09 -0.45
C SER A 18 -24.91 7.19 -1.64
N GLY A 19 -25.92 7.58 -2.43
CA GLY A 19 -26.35 6.82 -3.61
C GLY A 19 -25.29 6.69 -4.71
N LYS A 20 -24.52 7.76 -4.97
CA LYS A 20 -23.43 7.75 -5.98
C LYS A 20 -22.22 6.95 -5.52
N ASP A 21 -21.93 6.96 -4.23
CA ASP A 21 -20.80 6.25 -3.63
C ASP A 21 -21.02 4.72 -3.62
N ALA A 22 -22.27 4.27 -3.47
CA ALA A 22 -22.63 2.86 -3.58
C ALA A 22 -22.38 2.28 -4.98
N ILE A 23 -22.58 3.08 -6.04
CA ILE A 23 -22.34 2.66 -7.43
C ILE A 23 -20.89 2.22 -7.63
N TRP A 24 -19.93 2.92 -7.01
CA TRP A 24 -18.50 2.58 -7.14
C TRP A 24 -18.16 1.24 -6.47
N MET A 25 -18.78 0.93 -5.34
CA MET A 25 -18.64 -0.38 -4.69
C MET A 25 -19.21 -1.50 -5.56
N ILE A 26 -20.40 -1.28 -6.14
CA ILE A 26 -21.03 -2.25 -7.07
C ILE A 26 -20.17 -2.43 -8.31
N THR A 27 -19.64 -1.33 -8.86
CA THR A 27 -18.77 -1.35 -10.06
C THR A 27 -17.52 -2.16 -9.81
N ALA A 28 -16.88 -2.00 -8.65
CA ALA A 28 -15.71 -2.80 -8.26
C ALA A 28 -16.04 -4.29 -8.22
N ILE A 29 -17.16 -4.66 -7.57
CA ILE A 29 -17.60 -6.06 -7.48
C ILE A 29 -17.88 -6.64 -8.88
N LEU A 30 -18.69 -5.94 -9.70
CA LEU A 30 -18.99 -6.38 -11.06
C LEU A 30 -17.73 -6.54 -11.91
N PHE A 31 -16.80 -5.58 -11.82
CA PHE A 31 -15.53 -5.64 -12.52
C PHE A 31 -14.70 -6.87 -12.12
N THR A 32 -14.62 -7.18 -10.83
CA THR A 32 -13.91 -8.40 -10.36
C THR A 32 -14.54 -9.69 -10.90
N PHE A 33 -15.88 -9.75 -10.98
CA PHE A 33 -16.58 -10.89 -11.57
C PHE A 33 -16.33 -11.02 -13.08
N LEU A 34 -16.40 -9.91 -13.83
CA LEU A 34 -16.14 -9.88 -15.27
C LEU A 34 -14.72 -10.32 -15.60
N LEU A 35 -13.73 -9.91 -14.80
CA LEU A 35 -12.36 -10.39 -14.91
C LEU A 35 -12.26 -11.91 -14.73
N GLY A 36 -13.03 -12.50 -13.81
CA GLY A 36 -13.08 -13.95 -13.65
C GLY A 36 -13.51 -14.66 -14.94
N GLY A 37 -14.56 -14.17 -15.59
CA GLY A 37 -15.00 -14.68 -16.90
C GLY A 37 -13.91 -14.58 -17.97
N PHE A 38 -13.18 -13.47 -18.02
CA PHE A 38 -12.04 -13.29 -18.93
C PHE A 38 -10.89 -14.27 -18.64
N VAL A 39 -10.54 -14.48 -17.38
CA VAL A 39 -9.49 -15.42 -16.97
C VAL A 39 -9.87 -16.85 -17.37
N PHE A 40 -11.12 -17.26 -17.15
CA PHE A 40 -11.63 -18.57 -17.60
C PHE A 40 -11.49 -18.78 -19.10
N TRP A 41 -11.82 -17.75 -19.88
CA TRP A 41 -11.70 -17.81 -21.33
C TRP A 41 -10.25 -18.01 -21.78
N LYS A 42 -9.26 -17.46 -21.04
CA LYS A 42 -7.83 -17.63 -21.33
C LYS A 42 -7.26 -18.96 -20.87
N SER A 43 -7.65 -19.45 -19.70
CA SER A 43 -7.22 -20.75 -19.19
C SER A 43 -8.22 -21.24 -18.14
N MET A 44 -8.75 -22.45 -18.34
CA MET A 44 -9.68 -23.07 -17.40
C MET A 44 -9.04 -23.27 -16.02
N ASN A 45 -7.77 -23.68 -15.97
CA ASN A 45 -7.05 -23.89 -14.72
C ASN A 45 -6.81 -22.58 -13.95
N ALA A 46 -6.43 -21.52 -14.67
CA ALA A 46 -6.28 -20.19 -14.09
C ALA A 46 -7.62 -19.64 -13.60
N GLY A 47 -8.71 -19.89 -14.34
CA GLY A 47 -10.07 -19.49 -13.97
C GLY A 47 -10.53 -20.11 -12.65
N ILE A 48 -10.27 -21.41 -12.46
CA ILE A 48 -10.60 -22.09 -11.19
C ILE A 48 -9.81 -21.49 -10.03
N GLN A 49 -8.50 -21.26 -10.19
CA GLN A 49 -7.68 -20.61 -9.15
C GLN A 49 -8.10 -19.16 -8.88
N TYR A 50 -8.54 -18.45 -9.91
CA TYR A 50 -9.10 -17.11 -9.74
C TYR A 50 -10.38 -17.14 -8.92
N LEU A 51 -11.32 -18.06 -9.20
CA LEU A 51 -12.58 -18.17 -8.44
C LEU A 51 -12.37 -18.52 -6.97
N THR A 52 -11.45 -19.44 -6.68
CA THR A 52 -11.15 -19.79 -5.29
C THR A 52 -10.57 -18.59 -4.53
N THR A 53 -9.85 -17.71 -5.22
CA THR A 53 -9.33 -16.45 -4.67
C THR A 53 -10.38 -15.33 -4.65
N LEU A 54 -11.37 -15.38 -5.53
CA LEU A 54 -12.43 -14.39 -5.67
C LEU A 54 -13.32 -14.34 -4.43
N VAL A 55 -13.69 -15.49 -3.84
CA VAL A 55 -14.59 -15.52 -2.68
C VAL A 55 -14.00 -14.75 -1.48
N PRO A 56 -12.76 -15.01 -1.05
CA PRO A 56 -12.11 -14.19 -0.02
C PRO A 56 -11.97 -12.72 -0.41
N LEU A 57 -11.61 -12.44 -1.66
CA LEU A 57 -11.45 -11.07 -2.16
C LEU A 57 -12.75 -10.28 -2.04
N LEU A 58 -13.87 -10.87 -2.48
CA LEU A 58 -15.20 -10.26 -2.42
C LEU A 58 -15.64 -10.01 -0.99
N LEU A 59 -15.36 -10.94 -0.05
CA LEU A 59 -15.66 -10.72 1.37
C LEU A 59 -14.89 -9.52 1.92
N VAL A 60 -13.64 -9.35 1.53
CA VAL A 60 -12.84 -8.19 1.93
C VAL A 60 -13.34 -6.92 1.28
N ILE A 61 -13.66 -6.94 -0.01
CA ILE A 61 -14.23 -5.79 -0.71
C ILE A 61 -15.54 -5.39 -0.06
N ALA A 62 -16.40 -6.34 0.30
CA ALA A 62 -17.67 -6.05 0.97
C ALA A 62 -17.45 -5.45 2.37
N PHE A 63 -16.60 -6.07 3.19
CA PHE A 63 -16.34 -5.59 4.56
C PHE A 63 -15.60 -4.23 4.57
N ALA A 64 -14.51 -4.12 3.82
CA ALA A 64 -13.73 -2.89 3.71
C ALA A 64 -14.54 -1.79 3.01
N GLY A 65 -15.26 -2.12 1.95
CA GLY A 65 -16.16 -1.20 1.25
C GLY A 65 -17.22 -0.63 2.19
N THR A 66 -17.90 -1.49 2.95
CA THR A 66 -18.88 -1.05 3.97
C THR A 66 -18.23 -0.18 5.04
N TYR A 67 -17.05 -0.57 5.54
CA TYR A 67 -16.32 0.21 6.54
C TYR A 67 -15.94 1.61 6.01
N PHE A 68 -15.39 1.70 4.80
CA PHE A 68 -14.98 2.96 4.19
C PHE A 68 -16.17 3.82 3.79
N TYR A 69 -17.24 3.21 3.29
CA TYR A 69 -18.51 3.86 2.97
C TYR A 69 -19.11 4.54 4.21
N ASN A 70 -19.19 3.81 5.32
CA ASN A 70 -19.67 4.35 6.60
C ASN A 70 -18.75 5.43 7.21
N LYS A 71 -17.53 5.59 6.69
CA LYS A 71 -16.60 6.65 7.07
C LYS A 71 -16.56 7.80 6.07
N ALA A 72 -17.47 7.83 5.09
CA ALA A 72 -17.51 8.83 4.02
C ALA A 72 -16.15 8.98 3.28
N ALA A 73 -15.42 7.87 3.15
CA ALA A 73 -14.17 7.83 2.41
C ALA A 73 -14.42 7.96 0.89
N ASP A 74 -13.36 8.17 0.11
CA ASP A 74 -13.46 8.25 -1.35
C ASP A 74 -13.69 6.86 -1.96
N MET A 75 -14.94 6.59 -2.36
CA MET A 75 -15.33 5.31 -2.95
C MET A 75 -14.78 5.12 -4.37
N ARG A 76 -14.43 6.19 -5.09
CA ARG A 76 -13.83 6.09 -6.43
C ARG A 76 -12.41 5.54 -6.32
N LEU A 77 -11.66 6.07 -5.36
CA LEU A 77 -10.33 5.59 -5.05
C LEU A 77 -10.37 4.13 -4.58
N PHE A 78 -11.34 3.77 -3.73
CA PHE A 78 -11.56 2.39 -3.32
C PHE A 78 -11.83 1.46 -4.52
N ALA A 79 -12.72 1.87 -5.44
CA ALA A 79 -13.02 1.09 -6.65
C ALA A 79 -11.79 0.91 -7.56
N ALA A 80 -10.97 1.94 -7.70
CA ALA A 80 -9.72 1.85 -8.46
C ALA A 80 -8.72 0.87 -7.82
N PHE A 81 -8.52 0.93 -6.49
CA PHE A 81 -7.63 0.03 -5.78
C PHE A 81 -8.07 -1.43 -5.84
N THR A 82 -9.37 -1.68 -5.63
CA THR A 82 -9.94 -3.03 -5.71
C THR A 82 -9.87 -3.58 -7.14
N GLY A 83 -10.11 -2.75 -8.15
CA GLY A 83 -9.91 -3.11 -9.55
C GLY A 83 -8.46 -3.49 -9.86
N LEU A 84 -7.49 -2.68 -9.43
CA LEU A 84 -6.06 -2.97 -9.61
C LEU A 84 -5.64 -4.27 -8.90
N ALA A 85 -6.13 -4.51 -7.69
CA ALA A 85 -5.87 -5.74 -6.95
C ALA A 85 -6.42 -6.97 -7.71
N ALA A 86 -7.65 -6.87 -8.24
CA ALA A 86 -8.28 -7.93 -9.02
C ALA A 86 -7.55 -8.22 -10.33
N ILE A 87 -7.09 -7.17 -11.03
CA ILE A 87 -6.25 -7.30 -12.23
C ILE A 87 -4.92 -7.99 -11.87
N GLY A 88 -4.28 -7.60 -10.76
CA GLY A 88 -3.02 -8.21 -10.32
C GLY A 88 -3.15 -9.72 -10.06
N ILE A 89 -4.21 -10.15 -9.36
CA ILE A 89 -4.50 -11.57 -9.13
C ILE A 89 -4.78 -12.28 -10.46
N ALA A 90 -5.62 -11.70 -11.33
CA ALA A 90 -5.96 -12.26 -12.64
C ALA A 90 -4.72 -12.48 -13.51
N LEU A 91 -3.84 -11.48 -13.57
CA LEU A 91 -2.59 -11.58 -14.33
C LEU A 91 -1.66 -12.64 -13.73
N GLN A 92 -1.51 -12.68 -12.41
CA GLN A 92 -0.64 -13.66 -11.76
C GLN A 92 -1.06 -15.10 -12.08
N VAL A 93 -2.35 -15.43 -11.92
CA VAL A 93 -2.82 -16.80 -12.19
C VAL A 93 -2.74 -17.18 -13.68
N ILE A 94 -2.88 -16.21 -14.59
CA ILE A 94 -2.68 -16.44 -16.03
C ILE A 94 -1.20 -16.72 -16.30
N ILE A 95 -0.28 -15.93 -15.73
CA ILE A 95 1.16 -16.10 -15.90
C ILE A 95 1.58 -17.48 -15.38
N ASP A 96 1.11 -17.87 -14.21
CA ASP A 96 1.44 -19.18 -13.61
C ASP A 96 0.91 -20.36 -14.44
N ALA A 97 -0.19 -20.17 -15.17
CA ALA A 97 -0.74 -21.19 -16.06
C ALA A 97 -0.01 -21.27 -17.41
N GLN A 98 0.68 -20.20 -17.84
CA GLN A 98 1.32 -20.11 -19.16
C GLN A 98 2.83 -20.31 -19.12
N TYR A 99 3.50 -19.95 -18.01
CA TYR A 99 4.95 -19.92 -17.90
C TYR A 99 5.45 -20.83 -16.77
N GLN A 100 6.66 -21.37 -16.97
CA GLN A 100 7.39 -22.08 -15.91
C GLN A 100 7.98 -21.05 -14.94
N VAL A 101 7.24 -20.78 -13.86
CA VAL A 101 7.61 -19.80 -12.83
C VAL A 101 8.33 -20.44 -11.66
N ILE A 102 9.27 -19.71 -11.05
CA ILE A 102 10.04 -20.15 -9.87
C ILE A 102 9.13 -20.38 -8.66
N SER A 103 8.07 -19.58 -8.53
CA SER A 103 7.03 -19.72 -7.51
C SER A 103 5.68 -19.45 -8.15
N GLN A 104 4.72 -20.34 -7.91
CA GLN A 104 3.33 -20.14 -8.28
C GLN A 104 2.60 -19.31 -7.21
N PHE A 105 1.41 -18.82 -7.58
CA PHE A 105 0.47 -18.16 -6.72
C PHE A 105 0.19 -19.01 -5.49
N SER A 106 0.35 -18.40 -4.32
CA SER A 106 0.12 -19.07 -3.03
C SER A 106 -1.04 -18.41 -2.32
N ILE A 107 -2.11 -19.18 -2.14
CA ILE A 107 -3.30 -18.72 -1.42
C ILE A 107 -2.97 -18.35 0.04
N ILE A 108 -2.01 -19.04 0.65
CA ILE A 108 -1.54 -18.74 2.01
C ILE A 108 -0.86 -17.36 2.06
N LYS A 109 0.03 -17.06 1.11
CA LYS A 109 0.68 -15.74 1.02
C LYS A 109 -0.34 -14.63 0.76
N TYR A 110 -1.35 -14.92 -0.07
CA TYR A 110 -2.46 -14.01 -0.33
C TYR A 110 -3.25 -13.69 0.95
N PHE A 111 -3.69 -14.72 1.69
CA PHE A 111 -4.41 -14.53 2.95
C PHE A 111 -3.55 -13.82 4.01
N ALA A 112 -2.26 -14.13 4.09
CA ALA A 112 -1.34 -13.44 5.00
C ALA A 112 -1.27 -11.93 4.66
N GLY A 113 -1.14 -11.58 3.37
CA GLY A 113 -1.15 -10.19 2.91
C GLY A 113 -2.46 -9.47 3.23
N LEU A 114 -3.58 -10.15 3.07
CA LEU A 114 -4.91 -9.65 3.39
C LEU A 114 -5.06 -9.36 4.89
N VAL A 115 -4.63 -10.29 5.76
CA VAL A 115 -4.61 -10.08 7.22
C VAL A 115 -3.75 -8.86 7.59
N ILE A 116 -2.55 -8.75 7.01
CA ILE A 116 -1.67 -7.58 7.23
C ILE A 116 -2.37 -6.29 6.81
N ALA A 117 -3.05 -6.26 5.66
CA ALA A 117 -3.77 -5.09 5.19
C ALA A 117 -4.91 -4.69 6.15
N ILE A 118 -5.71 -5.65 6.63
CA ILE A 118 -6.78 -5.39 7.61
C ILE A 118 -6.19 -4.82 8.90
N VAL A 119 -5.12 -5.41 9.42
CA VAL A 119 -4.45 -4.94 10.64
C VAL A 119 -3.96 -3.50 10.44
N LEU A 120 -3.34 -3.17 9.31
CA LEU A 120 -2.89 -1.80 9.02
C LEU A 120 -4.06 -0.80 8.94
N ILE A 121 -5.20 -1.20 8.35
CA ILE A 121 -6.41 -0.36 8.30
C ILE A 121 -6.94 -0.10 9.71
N LEU A 122 -7.03 -1.12 10.56
CA LEU A 122 -7.48 -0.99 11.94
C LEU A 122 -6.52 -0.14 12.78
N MET A 123 -5.21 -0.28 12.54
CA MET A 123 -4.16 0.48 13.23
C MET A 123 -4.01 1.92 12.71
N TYR A 124 -4.71 2.33 11.65
CA TYR A 124 -4.60 3.67 11.05
C TYR A 124 -4.64 4.80 12.10
N ARG A 125 -5.59 4.73 13.05
CA ARG A 125 -5.73 5.75 14.11
C ARG A 125 -4.52 5.79 15.02
N LEU A 126 -3.97 4.63 15.36
CA LEU A 126 -2.78 4.49 16.22
C LEU A 126 -1.55 5.02 15.48
N ILE A 127 -1.38 4.66 14.20
CA ILE A 127 -0.29 5.17 13.35
C ILE A 127 -0.36 6.69 13.26
N ARG A 128 -1.53 7.26 12.98
CA ARG A 128 -1.72 8.72 12.93
C ARG A 128 -1.37 9.40 14.25
N LYS A 129 -1.74 8.81 15.39
CA LYS A 129 -1.35 9.32 16.71
C LYS A 129 0.16 9.24 16.90
N ALA A 130 0.77 8.11 16.51
CA ALA A 130 2.21 7.89 16.64
C ALA A 130 3.03 8.88 15.81
N LEU A 131 2.61 9.20 14.58
CA LEU A 131 3.28 10.18 13.72
C LEU A 131 3.35 11.59 14.30
N ASN A 132 2.45 11.95 15.22
CA ASN A 132 2.43 13.26 15.85
C ASN A 132 3.40 13.40 17.04
N PHE A 133 4.00 12.32 17.55
CA PHE A 133 5.01 12.46 18.60
C PHE A 133 6.29 13.07 18.06
N ASN A 134 6.93 13.93 18.87
CA ASN A 134 8.12 14.70 18.47
C ASN A 134 9.31 13.83 18.05
N TYR A 135 9.50 12.67 18.69
CA TYR A 135 10.61 11.76 18.42
C TYR A 135 10.38 10.85 17.21
N THR A 136 9.16 10.74 16.68
CA THR A 136 8.82 9.79 15.60
C THR A 136 9.62 10.03 14.33
N THR A 137 9.92 11.29 13.99
CA THR A 137 10.75 11.63 12.83
C THR A 137 12.17 11.05 12.95
N TYR A 138 12.79 11.19 14.12
CA TYR A 138 14.12 10.64 14.40
C TYR A 138 14.11 9.12 14.49
N PHE A 139 13.08 8.56 15.11
CA PHE A 139 12.87 7.11 15.15
C PHE A 139 12.79 6.51 13.75
N LEU A 140 12.02 7.11 12.85
CA LEU A 140 11.87 6.62 11.47
C LEU A 140 13.17 6.74 10.65
N LEU A 141 14.01 7.73 10.95
CA LEU A 141 15.35 7.84 10.37
C LEU A 141 16.24 6.66 10.81
N ILE A 142 16.24 6.34 12.11
CA ILE A 142 16.95 5.17 12.65
C ILE A 142 16.41 3.88 12.03
N VAL A 143 15.08 3.71 11.96
CA VAL A 143 14.45 2.54 11.32
C VAL A 143 14.92 2.39 9.88
N SER A 144 14.96 3.47 9.10
CA SER A 144 15.45 3.43 7.73
C SER A 144 16.90 2.97 7.66
N ALA A 145 17.78 3.49 8.52
CA ALA A 145 19.18 3.06 8.57
C ALA A 145 19.30 1.58 8.97
N CYS A 146 18.55 1.14 10.00
CA CYS A 146 18.53 -0.24 10.46
C CYS A 146 18.03 -1.21 9.38
N LEU A 147 17.06 -0.83 8.54
CA LEU A 147 16.60 -1.66 7.43
C LEU A 147 17.73 -1.94 6.42
N TYR A 148 18.50 -0.91 6.04
CA TYR A 148 19.63 -1.12 5.14
C TYR A 148 20.77 -1.88 5.82
N ILE A 149 21.08 -1.59 7.09
CA ILE A 149 22.07 -2.36 7.87
C ILE A 149 21.68 -3.85 7.88
N ALA A 150 20.41 -4.17 8.17
CA ALA A 150 19.93 -5.54 8.15
C ALA A 150 20.10 -6.19 6.76
N LEU A 151 19.85 -5.45 5.68
CA LEU A 151 20.07 -5.93 4.32
C LEU A 151 21.56 -6.11 3.97
N LEU A 152 22.47 -5.31 4.52
CA LEU A 152 23.91 -5.49 4.27
C LEU A 152 24.44 -6.78 4.90
N PHE A 153 23.94 -7.16 6.09
CA PHE A 153 24.40 -8.35 6.80
C PHE A 153 23.61 -9.62 6.46
N PHE A 154 22.31 -9.50 6.21
CA PHE A 154 21.40 -10.64 6.03
C PHE A 154 20.71 -10.67 4.66
N GLY A 155 20.99 -9.69 3.81
CA GLY A 155 20.40 -9.59 2.48
C GLY A 155 20.87 -10.70 1.55
N GLN A 156 19.92 -11.25 0.80
CA GLN A 156 20.13 -12.31 -0.17
C GLN A 156 19.59 -11.86 -1.52
N ASP A 157 20.24 -12.34 -2.58
CA ASP A 157 19.73 -12.20 -3.94
C ASP A 157 18.80 -13.38 -4.27
N THR A 158 17.52 -13.23 -3.92
CA THR A 158 16.52 -14.29 -4.16
C THR A 158 16.16 -14.45 -5.63
N ASN A 159 16.39 -13.42 -6.45
CA ASN A 159 15.91 -13.38 -7.84
C ASN A 159 17.04 -13.49 -8.88
N GLY A 160 18.31 -13.54 -8.44
CA GLY A 160 19.48 -13.63 -9.33
C GLY A 160 19.79 -12.34 -10.09
N TYR A 161 19.33 -11.19 -9.60
CA TYR A 161 19.52 -9.88 -10.24
C TYR A 161 20.72 -9.09 -9.68
N GLY A 162 21.57 -9.73 -8.89
CA GLY A 162 22.72 -9.10 -8.24
C GLY A 162 22.34 -8.14 -7.12
N THR A 163 21.15 -8.32 -6.51
CA THR A 163 20.59 -7.37 -5.54
C THR A 163 20.28 -8.04 -4.20
N THR A 164 20.93 -7.59 -3.13
CA THR A 164 20.75 -8.10 -1.76
C THR A 164 19.58 -7.45 -1.02
N ALA A 165 18.42 -7.29 -1.68
CA ALA A 165 17.27 -6.58 -1.12
C ALA A 165 16.24 -7.45 -0.40
N TRP A 166 16.48 -8.77 -0.31
CA TRP A 166 15.57 -9.73 0.29
C TRP A 166 16.17 -10.35 1.54
N ILE A 167 15.36 -10.58 2.56
CA ILE A 167 15.71 -11.50 3.65
C ILE A 167 14.83 -12.74 3.47
N ARG A 168 15.47 -13.91 3.48
CA ARG A 168 14.79 -15.20 3.38
C ARG A 168 14.75 -15.87 4.74
N ILE A 169 13.55 -16.16 5.22
CA ILE A 169 13.29 -16.91 6.44
C ILE A 169 12.51 -18.17 6.03
N GLY A 170 13.22 -19.28 5.86
CA GLY A 170 12.64 -20.53 5.37
C GLY A 170 12.07 -20.41 3.95
N SER A 171 10.75 -20.63 3.81
CA SER A 171 10.01 -20.55 2.55
C SER A 171 9.45 -19.15 2.25
N ILE A 172 9.68 -18.19 3.14
CA ILE A 172 9.18 -16.82 3.02
C ILE A 172 10.34 -15.89 2.66
N SER A 173 10.14 -15.12 1.60
CA SER A 173 11.06 -14.07 1.16
C SER A 173 10.41 -12.73 1.44
N LEU A 174 11.08 -11.86 2.21
CA LEU A 174 10.61 -10.52 2.51
C LEU A 174 11.55 -9.49 1.87
N GLN A 175 10.98 -8.59 1.08
CA GLN A 175 11.73 -7.50 0.48
C GLN A 175 11.74 -6.30 1.44
N LEU A 176 12.84 -6.08 2.16
CA LEU A 176 12.93 -4.98 3.14
C LEU A 176 12.93 -3.60 2.48
N THR A 177 13.25 -3.51 1.20
CA THR A 177 13.16 -2.24 0.45
C THR A 177 11.71 -1.76 0.25
N ASP A 178 10.70 -2.64 0.40
CA ASP A 178 9.30 -2.20 0.45
C ASP A 178 8.98 -1.52 1.78
N PHE A 179 9.55 -2.00 2.89
CA PHE A 179 9.45 -1.35 4.20
C PHE A 179 10.19 -0.01 4.23
N ALA A 180 11.29 0.15 3.48
CA ALA A 180 11.97 1.42 3.34
C ALA A 180 11.06 2.49 2.69
N LYS A 181 10.27 2.12 1.67
CA LYS A 181 9.26 3.01 1.05
C LYS A 181 8.16 3.41 2.02
N ILE A 182 7.61 2.45 2.76
CA ILE A 182 6.60 2.73 3.80
C ILE A 182 7.20 3.66 4.86
N THR A 183 8.41 3.38 5.34
CA THR A 183 9.13 4.20 6.31
C THR A 183 9.34 5.62 5.79
N ALA A 184 9.66 5.79 4.50
CA ALA A 184 9.79 7.10 3.89
C ALA A 184 8.48 7.89 3.92
N ILE A 185 7.36 7.27 3.49
CA ILE A 185 6.05 7.91 3.53
C ILE A 185 5.71 8.36 4.96
N LEU A 186 5.93 7.48 5.94
CA LEU A 186 5.70 7.80 7.36
C LEU A 186 6.64 8.91 7.85
N PHE A 187 7.91 8.89 7.43
CA PHE A 187 8.91 9.87 7.82
C PHE A 187 8.51 11.26 7.34
N TYR A 188 8.20 11.42 6.05
CA TYR A 188 7.76 12.69 5.50
C TYR A 188 6.41 13.13 6.08
N SER A 189 5.48 12.20 6.29
CA SER A 189 4.21 12.51 6.97
C SER A 189 4.42 13.03 8.39
N SER A 190 5.41 12.50 9.12
CA SER A 190 5.78 12.95 10.46
C SER A 190 6.54 14.28 10.45
N LEU A 191 7.43 14.48 9.47
CA LEU A 191 8.24 15.70 9.32
C LEU A 191 7.36 16.92 9.01
N PHE A 192 6.34 16.74 8.16
CA PHE A 192 5.42 17.81 7.73
C PHE A 192 4.09 17.81 8.50
N SER A 193 4.02 17.13 9.65
CA SER A 193 2.81 17.16 10.46
C SER A 193 2.52 18.59 10.95
N ALA A 194 1.30 19.08 10.70
CA ALA A 194 0.86 20.42 11.09
C ALA A 194 0.95 20.72 12.60
N ARG A 195 1.10 19.69 13.44
CA ARG A 195 1.27 19.84 14.89
C ARG A 195 2.72 20.11 15.31
N LYS A 196 3.67 20.02 14.38
CA LYS A 196 5.10 20.22 14.64
C LYS A 196 5.58 21.49 13.95
N THR A 197 6.22 22.36 14.71
CA THR A 197 6.87 23.57 14.21
C THR A 197 8.36 23.30 14.02
N TYR A 198 8.71 22.61 12.93
CA TYR A 198 10.10 22.54 12.50
C TYR A 198 10.46 23.82 11.74
N SER A 199 11.67 24.33 11.95
CA SER A 199 12.20 25.39 11.10
C SER A 199 12.46 24.84 9.68
N ASN A 200 12.37 25.69 8.65
CA ASN A 200 12.68 25.29 7.27
C ASN A 200 14.06 24.65 7.15
N ARG A 201 15.04 25.17 7.91
CA ARG A 201 16.40 24.61 7.97
C ARG A 201 16.39 23.19 8.57
N SER A 202 15.64 22.95 9.63
CA SER A 202 15.51 21.62 10.24
C SER A 202 14.84 20.62 9.30
N ILE A 203 13.79 21.04 8.59
CA ILE A 203 13.10 20.22 7.59
C ILE A 203 14.09 19.81 6.49
N LEU A 204 14.81 20.78 5.93
CA LEU A 204 15.80 20.53 4.88
C LEU A 204 16.91 19.58 5.33
N ILE A 205 17.48 19.79 6.53
CA ILE A 205 18.54 18.92 7.06
C ILE A 205 18.00 17.51 7.28
N LEU A 206 16.86 17.35 7.95
CA LEU A 206 16.30 16.02 8.24
C LEU A 206 15.92 15.27 6.97
N SER A 207 15.29 15.95 6.01
CA SER A 207 14.93 15.34 4.72
C SER A 207 16.17 14.95 3.92
N SER A 208 17.22 15.79 3.92
CA SER A 208 18.47 15.51 3.21
C SER A 208 19.21 14.33 3.83
N VAL A 209 19.32 14.27 5.16
CA VAL A 209 19.94 13.14 5.87
C VAL A 209 19.18 11.85 5.58
N PHE A 210 17.85 11.88 5.65
CA PHE A 210 17.02 10.71 5.34
C PHE A 210 17.21 10.26 3.88
N PHE A 211 17.29 11.21 2.95
CA PHE A 211 17.54 10.94 1.54
C PHE A 211 18.93 10.31 1.31
N ILE A 212 19.98 10.85 1.94
CA ILE A 212 21.35 10.32 1.87
C ILE A 212 21.42 8.89 2.41
N ILE A 213 20.79 8.61 3.55
CA ILE A 213 20.73 7.25 4.13
C ILE A 213 20.10 6.28 3.12
N ASN A 214 18.98 6.67 2.49
CA ASN A 214 18.32 5.84 1.50
C ASN A 214 19.12 5.68 0.21
N PHE A 215 19.85 6.72 -0.21
CA PHE A 215 20.72 6.68 -1.37
C PHE A 215 21.89 5.71 -1.15
N ILE A 216 22.68 5.94 -0.10
CA ILE A 216 23.82 5.11 0.25
C ILE A 216 23.36 3.66 0.47
N GLY A 217 22.31 3.45 1.26
CA GLY A 217 21.75 2.14 1.51
C GLY A 217 21.34 1.41 0.22
N SER A 218 20.66 2.11 -0.69
CA SER A 218 20.22 1.53 -1.97
C SER A 218 21.38 1.23 -2.93
N VAL A 219 22.42 2.06 -2.93
CA VAL A 219 23.65 1.83 -3.71
C VAL A 219 24.37 0.58 -3.20
N LEU A 220 24.54 0.45 -1.88
CA LEU A 220 25.25 -0.68 -1.28
C LEU A 220 24.55 -2.03 -1.49
N ILE A 221 23.23 -2.05 -1.59
CA ILE A 221 22.46 -3.27 -1.88
C ILE A 221 22.17 -3.46 -3.38
N HIS A 222 22.68 -2.58 -4.24
CA HIS A 222 22.47 -2.55 -5.69
C HIS A 222 20.98 -2.46 -6.12
N LYS A 223 20.12 -1.79 -5.34
CA LYS A 223 18.67 -1.63 -5.61
C LYS A 223 18.27 -0.19 -5.95
N LEU A 224 18.82 0.37 -7.02
CA LEU A 224 18.51 1.75 -7.43
C LEU A 224 17.06 1.97 -7.86
N GLY A 225 16.38 0.96 -8.41
CA GLY A 225 14.99 1.07 -8.83
C GLY A 225 14.05 1.52 -7.70
N SER A 226 14.22 0.97 -6.49
CA SER A 226 13.43 1.37 -5.32
C SER A 226 13.80 2.77 -4.82
N PHE A 227 15.07 3.16 -4.97
CA PHE A 227 15.53 4.51 -4.63
C PHE A 227 14.94 5.59 -5.54
N TYR A 228 14.79 5.35 -6.84
CA TYR A 228 14.19 6.35 -7.74
C TYR A 228 12.77 6.74 -7.33
N ILE A 229 12.00 5.81 -6.77
CA ILE A 229 10.67 6.12 -6.21
C ILE A 229 10.81 7.09 -5.02
N LEU A 230 11.78 6.86 -4.14
CA LEU A 230 12.07 7.73 -3.00
C LEU A 230 12.61 9.09 -3.44
N TYR A 231 13.37 9.14 -4.53
CA TYR A 231 13.88 10.36 -5.12
C TYR A 231 12.75 11.27 -5.61
N PHE A 232 11.80 10.74 -6.39
CA PHE A 232 10.63 11.52 -6.80
C PHE A 232 9.80 11.98 -5.62
N LEU A 233 9.64 11.13 -4.60
CA LEU A 233 8.96 11.53 -3.37
C LEU A 233 9.70 12.67 -2.67
N HIS A 234 11.04 12.58 -2.50
CA HIS A 234 11.83 13.65 -1.91
C HIS A 234 11.75 14.96 -2.72
N LEU A 235 11.84 14.88 -4.06
CA LEU A 235 11.67 16.04 -4.93
C LEU A 235 10.30 16.67 -4.74
N SER A 236 9.22 15.88 -4.73
CA SER A 236 7.87 16.41 -4.53
C SER A 236 7.72 17.16 -3.21
N MET A 237 8.53 16.84 -2.20
CA MET A 237 8.56 17.57 -0.93
C MET A 237 9.35 18.88 -0.97
N LEU A 238 10.33 19.04 -1.87
CA LEU A 238 11.08 20.30 -2.03
C LEU A 238 10.24 21.41 -2.69
N TYR A 239 9.14 21.03 -3.36
CA TYR A 239 8.23 21.95 -4.02
C TYR A 239 6.99 22.32 -3.18
N ILE A 240 6.91 21.85 -1.92
CA ILE A 240 5.86 22.20 -0.94
C ILE A 240 6.39 23.30 -0.02
#